data_AF-A0A1H7W0S0-F1
#
_entry.id   AF-A0A1H7W0S0-F1
#
_cell.length_a   1.000
_cell.length_b   1.000
_cell.length_c   1.000
_cell.angle_alpha   90.00
_cell.angle_beta   90.00
_cell.angle_gamma   90.00
#
_symmetry.space_group_name_H-M   'P 1'
#
loop_
_entity.id
_entity.type
_entity.pdbx_description
1 polymer ?
#
loop_
_entity_poly.entity_id
_entity_poly.type
_entity_poly.pdbx_seq_one_letter_code
_entity_poly.pdbx_strand_id
1 'polypeptide(L)'
;MMELNIAVLIDADNVSNSKIENILDEVKRHGTPSIKRIYGDWTSPYVAGWKDPLLTHAITPIQQYSYTSGKNSTDSALIIDAMDILHSQKVDGFCIVSSDSDFTRLAIRLRESGKLVIGIGQKKTPKPFIAACDKFIYIEILSNNNTQATAAIGNKVQEKGVETQEKETQKSVDTEPISSNFIRLLKNTVNDVADESGWAFLAEIGALLNKRKPDFDPRIYGFLKLAPLFKSLNRYFEIDEKNVENTKIKHIYIKNKDNKRSSKSKKEY
;
A
#
# COMPACT_ATOMS: atom_id res chain seq x y z
N MET A 1 -11.74 -18.02 -7.80
CA MET A 1 -11.37 -16.70 -8.37
C MET A 1 -10.04 -16.92 -9.09
N MET A 2 -9.90 -16.52 -10.35
CA MET A 2 -8.60 -16.64 -11.04
C MET A 2 -7.58 -15.75 -10.33
N GLU A 3 -6.40 -16.29 -10.03
CA GLU A 3 -5.30 -15.56 -9.41
C GLU A 3 -4.65 -14.66 -10.48
N LEU A 4 -4.44 -13.37 -10.15
CA LEU A 4 -3.89 -12.39 -11.09
C LEU A 4 -2.39 -12.59 -11.23
N ASN A 5 -1.88 -12.65 -12.46
CA ASN A 5 -0.45 -12.67 -12.72
C ASN A 5 0.09 -11.23 -12.79
N ILE A 6 1.08 -10.92 -11.96
CA ILE A 6 1.67 -9.58 -11.86
C ILE A 6 3.13 -9.61 -12.34
N ALA A 7 3.49 -8.68 -13.23
CA ALA A 7 4.89 -8.37 -13.55
C ALA A 7 5.44 -7.35 -12.56
N VAL A 8 6.46 -7.73 -11.79
CA VAL A 8 7.16 -6.88 -10.82
C VAL A 8 8.43 -6.33 -11.47
N LEU A 9 8.44 -5.02 -11.70
CA LEU A 9 9.53 -4.29 -12.36
C LEU A 9 10.16 -3.34 -11.34
N ILE A 10 11.40 -3.62 -10.97
CA ILE A 10 12.09 -2.95 -9.86
C ILE A 10 13.19 -2.08 -10.40
N ASP A 11 13.17 -0.81 -10.01
CA ASP A 11 14.26 0.11 -10.23
C ASP A 11 15.26 -0.02 -9.07
N ALA A 12 16.46 -0.54 -9.38
CA ALA A 12 17.49 -0.84 -8.37
C ALA A 12 18.04 0.41 -7.67
N ASP A 13 17.97 1.57 -8.33
CA ASP A 13 18.50 2.84 -7.79
C ASP A 13 17.51 3.48 -6.79
N ASN A 14 16.23 3.11 -6.88
CA ASN A 14 15.16 3.65 -6.05
C ASN A 14 14.79 2.77 -4.85
N VAL A 15 15.39 1.58 -4.71
CA VAL A 15 15.04 0.60 -3.65
C VAL A 15 16.27 0.02 -2.97
N SER A 16 16.19 -0.16 -1.65
CA SER A 16 17.20 -0.90 -0.89
C SER A 16 16.92 -2.41 -0.94
N ASN A 17 17.96 -3.21 -1.14
CA ASN A 17 17.91 -4.68 -1.10
C ASN A 17 17.18 -5.23 0.16
N SER A 18 17.31 -4.57 1.31
CA SER A 18 16.68 -4.95 2.57
C SER A 18 15.15 -4.91 2.56
N LYS A 19 14.54 -4.25 1.57
CA LYS A 19 13.08 -4.09 1.46
C LYS A 19 12.44 -5.07 0.49
N ILE A 20 13.21 -5.81 -0.30
CA ILE A 20 12.68 -6.58 -1.42
C ILE A 20 11.72 -7.69 -0.99
N GLU A 21 12.02 -8.38 0.11
CA GLU A 21 11.15 -9.43 0.64
C GLU A 21 9.78 -8.87 1.00
N ASN A 22 9.75 -7.77 1.76
CA ASN A 22 8.51 -7.11 2.16
C ASN A 22 7.72 -6.56 0.95
N ILE A 23 8.42 -6.09 -0.08
CA ILE A 23 7.80 -5.63 -1.34
C ILE A 23 7.12 -6.80 -2.05
N LEU A 24 7.81 -7.93 -2.22
CA LEU A 24 7.25 -9.11 -2.87
C LEU A 24 6.09 -9.71 -2.08
N ASP A 25 6.16 -9.72 -0.76
CA ASP A 25 5.06 -10.17 0.11
C ASP A 25 3.83 -9.28 0.02
N GLU A 26 4.02 -7.97 -0.17
CA GLU A 26 2.91 -7.07 -0.44
C GLU A 26 2.29 -7.33 -1.81
N VAL A 27 3.10 -7.54 -2.86
CA VAL A 27 2.59 -7.87 -4.20
C VAL A 27 1.77 -9.17 -4.17
N LYS A 28 2.19 -10.19 -3.42
CA LYS A 28 1.45 -11.45 -3.24
C LYS A 28 0.04 -11.27 -2.70
N ARG A 29 -0.26 -10.16 -1.99
CA ARG A 29 -1.63 -9.85 -1.53
C ARG A 29 -2.56 -9.46 -2.68
N HIS A 30 -2.00 -9.09 -3.82
CA HIS A 30 -2.73 -8.60 -4.99
C HIS A 30 -2.71 -9.58 -6.17
N GLY A 31 -1.74 -10.50 -6.21
CA GLY A 31 -1.63 -11.53 -7.24
C GLY A 31 -0.28 -12.24 -7.19
N THR A 32 -0.08 -13.22 -8.06
CA THR A 32 1.18 -13.97 -8.16
C THR A 32 2.25 -13.14 -8.88
N PRO A 33 3.41 -12.86 -8.28
CA PRO A 33 4.53 -12.20 -8.96
C PRO A 33 5.19 -13.17 -9.96
N SER A 34 4.63 -13.21 -11.17
CA SER A 34 4.97 -14.17 -12.23
C SER A 34 6.24 -13.79 -13.01
N ILE A 35 6.45 -12.49 -13.23
CA ILE A 35 7.68 -11.93 -13.80
C ILE A 35 8.28 -11.04 -12.72
N LYS A 36 9.57 -11.24 -12.40
CA LYS A 36 10.30 -10.41 -11.43
C LYS A 36 11.60 -9.97 -12.07
N ARG A 37 11.68 -8.69 -12.43
CA ARG A 37 12.85 -8.11 -13.08
C ARG A 37 13.30 -6.88 -12.32
N ILE A 38 14.60 -6.70 -12.24
CA ILE A 38 15.23 -5.55 -11.60
C ILE A 38 16.25 -4.94 -12.55
N TYR A 39 16.22 -3.63 -12.67
CA TYR A 39 16.97 -2.88 -13.67
C TYR A 39 18.00 -2.02 -12.96
N GLY A 40 19.24 -2.11 -13.41
CA GLY A 40 20.35 -1.39 -12.81
C GLY A 40 21.66 -1.61 -13.56
N ASP A 41 22.67 -0.85 -13.18
CA ASP A 41 24.04 -1.09 -13.60
C ASP A 41 24.72 -2.05 -12.60
N TRP A 42 24.75 -3.36 -12.90
CA TRP A 42 25.36 -4.39 -12.06
C TRP A 42 26.88 -4.36 -12.01
N THR A 43 27.51 -3.41 -12.72
CA THR A 43 28.94 -3.09 -12.53
C THR A 43 29.16 -2.07 -11.40
N SER A 44 28.09 -1.43 -10.93
CA SER A 44 28.14 -0.41 -9.88
C SER A 44 28.32 -1.02 -8.48
N PRO A 45 29.18 -0.45 -7.62
CA PRO A 45 29.31 -0.87 -6.22
C PRO A 45 28.00 -0.76 -5.42
N TYR A 46 27.11 0.17 -5.80
CA TYR A 46 25.84 0.40 -5.09
C TYR A 46 24.90 -0.80 -5.13
N VAL A 47 25.03 -1.68 -6.13
CA VAL A 47 24.17 -2.85 -6.27
C VAL A 47 24.83 -4.16 -5.80
N ALA A 48 26.03 -4.10 -5.21
CA ALA A 48 26.76 -5.29 -4.76
C ALA A 48 25.98 -6.16 -3.75
N GLY A 49 25.15 -5.54 -2.90
CA GLY A 49 24.34 -6.24 -1.89
C GLY A 49 23.09 -6.96 -2.43
N TRP A 50 22.83 -6.93 -3.74
CA TRP A 50 21.64 -7.55 -4.32
C TRP A 50 21.80 -9.04 -4.65
N LYS A 51 23.03 -9.56 -4.77
CA LYS A 51 23.27 -10.93 -5.24
C LYS A 51 22.42 -11.99 -4.52
N ASP A 52 22.46 -12.02 -3.20
CA ASP A 52 21.75 -13.03 -2.42
C ASP A 52 20.22 -12.83 -2.45
N PRO A 53 19.67 -11.61 -2.26
CA PRO A 53 18.24 -11.36 -2.43
C PRO A 53 17.69 -11.73 -3.83
N LEU A 54 18.45 -11.47 -4.90
CA LEU A 54 18.01 -11.81 -6.26
C LEU A 54 17.88 -13.32 -6.45
N LEU A 55 18.86 -14.09 -5.97
CA LEU A 55 18.83 -15.55 -6.04
C LEU A 55 17.71 -16.12 -5.16
N THR A 56 17.60 -15.63 -3.93
CA THR A 56 16.61 -16.10 -2.93
C THR A 56 15.18 -15.92 -3.43
N HIS A 57 14.90 -14.80 -4.10
CA HIS A 57 13.57 -14.46 -4.55
C HIS A 57 13.33 -14.73 -6.05
N ALA A 58 14.26 -15.38 -6.74
CA ALA A 58 14.20 -15.66 -8.17
C ALA A 58 13.87 -14.41 -9.01
N ILE A 59 14.63 -13.34 -8.79
CA ILE A 59 14.52 -12.07 -9.52
C ILE A 59 15.59 -12.04 -10.60
N THR A 60 15.20 -11.75 -11.84
CA THR A 60 16.14 -11.64 -12.96
C THR A 60 16.76 -10.24 -13.02
N PRO A 61 18.09 -10.08 -12.87
CA PRO A 61 18.76 -8.81 -13.10
C PRO A 61 18.83 -8.48 -14.59
N ILE A 62 18.45 -7.26 -14.94
CA ILE A 62 18.58 -6.68 -16.28
C ILE A 62 19.70 -5.64 -16.22
N GLN A 63 20.81 -5.90 -16.91
CA GLN A 63 21.97 -5.01 -16.95
C GLN A 63 21.71 -3.85 -17.89
N GLN A 64 21.99 -2.64 -17.41
CA GLN A 64 22.07 -1.46 -18.25
C GLN A 64 23.27 -0.60 -17.82
N TYR A 65 24.19 -0.34 -18.75
CA TYR A 65 25.36 0.49 -18.47
C TYR A 65 24.97 1.96 -18.37
N SER A 66 25.48 2.61 -17.32
CA SER A 66 25.38 4.07 -17.16
C SER A 66 26.47 4.77 -17.98
N TYR A 67 26.15 5.19 -19.20
CA TYR A 67 27.13 5.89 -20.08
C TYR A 67 27.54 7.28 -19.56
N THR A 68 26.71 7.91 -18.74
CA THR A 68 26.99 9.18 -18.04
C THR A 68 26.14 9.24 -16.77
N SER A 69 26.71 9.70 -15.66
CA SER A 69 26.01 9.83 -14.38
C SER A 69 24.73 10.68 -14.51
N GLY A 70 23.61 10.18 -14.00
CA GLY A 70 22.32 10.90 -13.96
C GLY A 70 21.47 10.84 -15.22
N LYS A 71 21.67 9.84 -16.11
CA LYS A 71 20.75 9.58 -17.23
C LYS A 71 19.90 8.33 -16.98
N ASN A 72 18.62 8.45 -17.35
CA ASN A 72 17.52 7.47 -17.24
C ASN A 72 17.66 6.22 -18.13
N SER A 73 18.87 5.67 -18.26
CA SER A 73 19.13 4.51 -19.11
C SER A 73 18.46 3.25 -18.57
N THR A 74 18.53 3.04 -17.25
CA THR A 74 17.84 1.98 -16.52
C THR A 74 16.32 2.12 -16.66
N ASP A 75 15.78 3.33 -16.53
CA ASP A 75 14.34 3.60 -16.70
C ASP A 75 13.88 3.29 -18.12
N SER A 76 14.67 3.65 -19.12
CA SER A 76 14.36 3.37 -20.53
C SER A 76 14.30 1.86 -20.77
N ALA A 77 15.25 1.09 -20.22
CA ALA A 77 15.23 -0.36 -20.31
C ALA A 77 14.01 -0.96 -19.61
N LEU A 78 13.65 -0.46 -18.42
CA LEU A 78 12.44 -0.86 -17.69
C LEU A 78 11.18 -0.59 -18.50
N ILE A 79 11.05 0.62 -19.07
CA ILE A 79 9.87 1.02 -19.86
C ILE A 79 9.73 0.14 -21.11
N ILE A 80 10.83 -0.10 -21.84
CA ILE A 80 10.81 -0.96 -23.04
C ILE A 80 10.33 -2.36 -22.67
N ASP A 81 10.93 -2.95 -21.64
CA ASP A 81 10.60 -4.31 -21.25
C ASP A 81 9.18 -4.42 -20.66
N ALA A 82 8.69 -3.38 -19.97
CA ALA A 82 7.29 -3.29 -19.55
C ALA A 82 6.32 -3.32 -20.74
N MET A 83 6.65 -2.62 -21.84
CA MET A 83 5.83 -2.63 -23.06
C MET A 83 5.89 -4.00 -23.76
N ASP A 84 7.05 -4.64 -23.81
CA ASP A 84 7.18 -5.99 -24.38
C ASP A 84 6.36 -7.01 -23.57
N ILE A 85 6.41 -6.94 -22.24
CA ILE A 85 5.57 -7.76 -21.35
C ILE A 85 4.09 -7.48 -21.60
N LEU A 86 3.70 -6.21 -21.72
CA LEU A 86 2.31 -5.81 -21.99
C LEU A 86 1.81 -6.45 -23.28
N HIS A 87 2.60 -6.36 -24.36
CA HIS A 87 2.25 -6.89 -25.67
C HIS A 87 2.32 -8.42 -25.76
N SER A 88 3.08 -9.08 -24.88
CA SER A 88 3.07 -10.54 -24.75
C SER A 88 1.74 -11.11 -24.19
N GLN A 89 0.91 -10.26 -23.56
CA GLN A 89 -0.39 -10.61 -22.97
C GLN A 89 -0.34 -11.73 -21.92
N LYS A 90 0.81 -11.93 -21.26
CA LYS A 90 1.01 -12.99 -20.25
C LYS A 90 0.66 -12.58 -18.81
N VAL A 91 0.38 -11.31 -18.57
CA VAL A 91 0.14 -10.77 -17.21
C VAL A 91 -1.14 -9.94 -17.16
N ASP A 92 -1.75 -9.91 -15.98
CA ASP A 92 -2.98 -9.18 -15.67
C ASP A 92 -2.69 -7.81 -15.04
N GLY A 93 -1.50 -7.65 -14.47
CA GLY A 93 -1.07 -6.40 -13.85
C GLY A 93 0.42 -6.20 -13.81
N PHE A 94 0.80 -4.99 -13.42
CA PHE A 94 2.16 -4.52 -13.29
C PHE A 94 2.35 -3.91 -11.90
N CYS A 95 3.48 -4.24 -11.28
CA CYS A 95 3.97 -3.58 -10.09
C CYS A 95 5.24 -2.83 -10.45
N ILE A 96 5.18 -1.49 -10.46
CA ILE A 96 6.34 -0.61 -10.70
C ILE A 96 6.90 -0.21 -9.34
N VAL A 97 8.12 -0.62 -9.04
CA VAL A 97 8.79 -0.33 -7.78
C VAL A 97 9.82 0.78 -8.00
N SER A 98 9.40 2.04 -7.86
CA SER A 98 10.24 3.24 -7.96
C SER A 98 9.55 4.44 -7.28
N SER A 99 10.31 5.49 -7.00
CA SER A 99 9.80 6.79 -6.55
C SER A 99 9.92 7.88 -7.63
N ASP A 100 10.39 7.52 -8.82
CA ASP A 100 10.58 8.46 -9.94
C ASP A 100 9.26 8.80 -10.65
N SER A 101 9.05 10.08 -10.93
CA SER A 101 7.90 10.56 -11.69
C SER A 101 7.95 10.18 -13.17
N ASP A 102 9.10 9.82 -13.72
CA ASP A 102 9.23 9.51 -15.15
C ASP A 102 8.43 8.26 -15.56
N PHE A 103 8.12 7.38 -14.61
CA PHE A 103 7.22 6.24 -14.82
C PHE A 103 5.73 6.61 -14.90
N THR A 104 5.35 7.88 -14.71
CA THR A 104 3.95 8.33 -14.76
C THR A 104 3.27 7.97 -16.09
N ARG A 105 3.94 8.21 -17.23
CA ARG A 105 3.37 7.88 -18.55
C ARG A 105 3.27 6.38 -18.80
N LEU A 106 4.21 5.59 -18.27
CA LEU A 106 4.14 4.12 -18.30
C LEU A 106 2.92 3.63 -17.53
N ALA A 107 2.72 4.09 -16.29
CA ALA A 107 1.56 3.71 -15.47
C ALA A 107 0.23 4.04 -16.16
N ILE A 108 0.10 5.23 -16.75
CA ILE A 108 -1.08 5.61 -17.54
C ILE A 108 -1.28 4.64 -18.71
N ARG A 109 -0.24 4.38 -19.53
CA ARG A 109 -0.34 3.54 -20.72
C ARG A 109 -0.74 2.09 -20.39
N LEU A 110 -0.25 1.57 -19.27
CA LEU A 110 -0.60 0.23 -18.78
C LEU A 110 -2.08 0.16 -18.36
N ARG A 111 -2.59 1.19 -17.66
CA ARG A 111 -4.01 1.28 -17.30
C ARG A 111 -4.93 1.49 -18.49
N GLU A 112 -4.53 2.29 -19.47
CA GLU A 112 -5.22 2.44 -20.76
C GLU A 112 -5.36 1.09 -21.48
N SER A 113 -4.46 0.13 -21.21
CA SER A 113 -4.52 -1.24 -21.73
C SER A 113 -5.36 -2.20 -20.85
N GLY A 114 -6.06 -1.68 -19.85
CA GLY A 114 -6.88 -2.48 -18.94
C GLY A 114 -6.09 -3.32 -17.93
N LYS A 115 -4.81 -3.03 -17.71
CA LYS A 115 -3.97 -3.74 -16.73
C LYS A 115 -4.07 -3.10 -15.36
N LEU A 116 -4.06 -3.93 -14.31
CA LEU A 116 -3.89 -3.44 -12.94
C LEU A 116 -2.50 -2.83 -12.77
N VAL A 117 -2.41 -1.60 -12.25
CA VAL A 117 -1.12 -0.95 -11.97
C VAL A 117 -0.96 -0.65 -10.49
N ILE A 118 0.04 -1.28 -9.89
CA ILE A 118 0.46 -1.07 -8.52
C ILE A 118 1.78 -0.29 -8.55
N GLY A 119 1.82 0.88 -7.90
CA GLY A 119 3.07 1.59 -7.63
C GLY A 119 3.57 1.25 -6.23
N ILE A 120 4.87 1.04 -6.07
CA ILE A 120 5.51 0.91 -4.76
C ILE A 120 6.68 1.88 -4.72
N GLY A 121 6.66 2.82 -3.78
CA GLY A 121 7.68 3.86 -3.68
C GLY A 121 7.75 4.50 -2.30
N GLN A 122 8.62 5.47 -2.13
CA GLN A 122 8.79 6.20 -0.87
C GLN A 122 7.71 7.28 -0.71
N LYS A 123 7.51 7.80 0.50
CA LYS A 123 6.57 8.92 0.75
C LYS A 123 6.84 10.18 -0.05
N LYS A 124 8.10 10.39 -0.47
CA LYS A 124 8.50 11.52 -1.32
C LYS A 124 8.01 11.42 -2.77
N THR A 125 7.40 10.29 -3.16
CA THR A 125 6.96 10.05 -4.54
C THR A 125 5.97 11.13 -4.99
N PRO A 126 6.18 11.74 -6.18
CA PRO A 126 5.30 12.79 -6.67
C PRO A 126 3.84 12.34 -6.86
N LYS A 127 2.89 13.23 -6.50
CA LYS A 127 1.44 12.99 -6.67
C LYS A 127 1.02 12.55 -8.08
N PRO A 128 1.61 13.04 -9.19
CA PRO A 128 1.24 12.58 -10.52
C PRO A 128 1.46 11.08 -10.74
N PHE A 129 2.58 10.53 -10.25
CA PHE A 129 2.84 9.10 -10.39
C PHE A 129 1.89 8.28 -9.51
N ILE A 130 1.65 8.72 -8.27
CA ILE A 130 0.68 8.09 -7.36
C ILE A 130 -0.72 8.02 -8.00
N ALA A 131 -1.19 9.13 -8.58
CA ALA A 131 -2.50 9.22 -9.22
C ALA A 131 -2.59 8.43 -10.54
N ALA A 132 -1.45 8.12 -11.16
CA ALA A 132 -1.39 7.31 -12.36
C ALA A 132 -1.59 5.81 -12.06
N CYS A 133 -1.42 5.34 -10.83
CA CYS A 133 -1.62 3.95 -10.44
C CYS A 133 -3.07 3.66 -9.99
N ASP A 134 -3.48 2.38 -10.02
CA ASP A 134 -4.74 1.95 -9.38
C ASP A 134 -4.57 1.78 -7.87
N LYS A 135 -3.37 1.39 -7.44
CA LYS A 135 -2.97 1.35 -6.03
C LYS A 135 -1.53 1.83 -5.89
N PHE A 136 -1.24 2.59 -4.86
CA PHE A 136 0.12 3.01 -4.51
C PHE A 136 0.44 2.60 -3.07
N ILE A 137 1.62 2.03 -2.85
CA ILE A 137 2.02 1.50 -1.54
C ILE A 137 3.36 2.12 -1.13
N TYR A 138 3.39 2.67 0.07
CA TYR A 138 4.60 3.27 0.62
C TYR A 138 5.54 2.21 1.19
N ILE A 139 6.82 2.24 0.85
CA ILE A 139 7.83 1.29 1.35
C ILE A 139 7.94 1.35 2.89
N GLU A 140 7.71 2.53 3.47
CA GLU A 140 7.80 2.80 4.90
C GLU A 140 6.81 1.97 5.72
N ILE A 141 5.62 1.67 5.18
CA ILE A 141 4.60 0.89 5.90
C ILE A 141 4.81 -0.62 5.80
N LEU A 142 5.67 -1.09 4.88
CA LEU A 142 5.92 -2.52 4.67
C LEU A 142 6.79 -3.14 5.77
N SER A 143 7.61 -2.33 6.44
CA SER A 143 8.59 -2.80 7.43
C SER A 143 7.96 -3.29 8.74
N ASN A 144 6.68 -3.00 9.00
CA ASN A 144 6.03 -3.22 10.29
C ASN A 144 5.18 -4.51 10.35
N ASN A 145 5.09 -5.26 9.24
CA ASN A 145 4.25 -6.45 9.18
C ASN A 145 4.83 -7.65 9.97
N ASN A 146 6.16 -7.72 10.15
CA ASN A 146 6.81 -8.86 10.82
C ASN A 146 6.90 -8.74 12.35
N THR A 147 6.82 -7.55 12.93
CA THR A 147 7.06 -7.37 14.38
C THR A 147 5.81 -7.57 15.24
N GLN A 148 4.61 -7.51 14.67
CA GLN A 148 3.35 -7.61 15.45
C GLN A 148 2.58 -8.92 15.25
N ALA A 149 2.93 -9.74 14.26
CA ALA A 149 2.32 -11.05 14.04
C ALA A 149 2.77 -12.12 15.06
N THR A 150 3.91 -11.90 15.73
CA THR A 150 4.50 -12.83 16.71
C THR A 150 4.06 -12.58 18.15
N ALA A 151 3.36 -11.48 18.45
CA ALA A 151 2.91 -11.16 19.82
C ALA A 151 1.60 -11.85 20.24
N ALA A 152 1.01 -12.69 19.38
CA ALA A 152 -0.29 -13.33 19.63
C ALA A 152 -0.22 -14.85 19.89
N ILE A 153 0.96 -15.43 20.14
CA ILE A 153 1.09 -16.85 20.51
C ILE A 153 2.10 -16.98 21.66
N GLY A 154 1.62 -17.36 22.84
CA GLY A 154 2.45 -17.98 23.89
C GLY A 154 2.46 -17.28 25.24
N ASN A 155 1.57 -17.72 26.14
CA ASN A 155 1.64 -17.48 27.57
C ASN A 155 2.80 -18.27 28.21
N LYS A 156 3.48 -17.60 29.16
CA LYS A 156 4.21 -18.12 30.35
C LYS A 156 5.21 -19.28 30.18
N VAL A 157 6.50 -18.97 30.38
CA VAL A 157 7.33 -19.53 31.48
C VAL A 157 8.32 -18.45 31.94
N GLN A 158 8.41 -18.25 33.26
CA GLN A 158 9.40 -17.41 33.94
C GLN A 158 10.75 -18.14 33.99
N GLU A 159 11.87 -17.45 33.74
CA GLU A 159 13.05 -17.54 34.60
C GLU A 159 14.03 -16.38 34.36
N LYS A 160 14.82 -16.14 35.40
CA LYS A 160 15.46 -14.90 35.83
C LYS A 160 16.73 -14.52 35.05
N GLY A 161 16.95 -13.21 34.97
CA GLY A 161 18.26 -12.60 35.18
C GLY A 161 19.09 -12.33 33.93
N VAL A 162 19.16 -11.07 33.51
CA VAL A 162 20.34 -10.19 33.64
C VAL A 162 19.98 -8.89 32.93
N GLU A 163 20.13 -7.78 33.65
CA GLU A 163 19.91 -6.43 33.16
C GLU A 163 20.91 -6.11 32.05
N THR A 164 20.39 -5.73 30.89
CA THR A 164 21.11 -4.85 29.97
C THR A 164 20.09 -3.86 29.44
N GLN A 165 20.17 -2.64 29.96
CA GLN A 165 19.39 -1.50 29.50
C GLN A 165 19.88 -1.10 28.10
N GLU A 166 19.42 -1.81 27.08
CA GLU A 166 19.41 -1.27 25.73
C GLU A 166 18.07 -0.58 25.53
N LYS A 167 18.10 0.74 25.65
CA LYS A 167 17.05 1.63 25.12
C LYS A 167 17.03 1.46 23.61
N GLU A 168 16.38 0.42 23.13
CA GLU A 168 15.95 0.33 21.73
C GLU A 168 15.02 1.51 21.48
N THR A 169 15.60 2.48 20.79
CA THR A 169 14.92 3.68 20.33
C THR A 169 13.90 3.20 19.30
N GLN A 170 12.66 2.99 19.74
CA GLN A 170 11.51 2.80 18.86
C GLN A 170 11.49 4.01 17.92
N LYS A 171 11.97 3.84 16.69
CA LYS A 171 11.76 4.80 15.61
C LYS A 171 10.26 4.92 15.44
N SER A 172 9.71 6.00 15.97
CA SER A 172 8.33 6.42 15.77
C SER A 172 8.04 6.40 14.28
N VAL A 173 7.09 5.58 13.87
CA VAL A 173 6.51 5.67 12.53
C VAL A 173 5.99 7.10 12.38
N ASP A 174 6.41 7.81 11.34
CA ASP A 174 5.81 9.07 10.93
C ASP A 174 4.37 8.79 10.48
N THR A 175 3.46 8.67 11.43
CA THR A 175 2.03 8.53 11.17
C THR A 175 1.51 9.85 10.64
N GLU A 176 0.69 9.82 9.60
CA GLU A 176 0.06 11.04 9.12
C GLU A 176 -1.09 11.44 10.04
N PRO A 177 -1.22 12.74 10.39
CA PRO A 177 -2.37 13.20 11.15
C PRO A 177 -3.65 13.07 10.33
N ILE A 178 -4.74 12.67 10.99
CA ILE A 178 -6.06 12.62 10.37
C ILE A 178 -6.57 14.04 10.13
N SER A 179 -6.46 14.51 8.88
CA SER A 179 -6.88 15.85 8.48
C SER A 179 -8.40 15.96 8.30
N SER A 180 -8.93 17.19 8.37
CA SER A 180 -10.34 17.48 8.08
C SER A 180 -10.74 17.10 6.65
N ASN A 181 -9.83 17.26 5.69
CA ASN A 181 -10.01 16.84 4.31
C ASN A 181 -10.17 15.32 4.20
N PHE A 182 -9.37 14.56 4.95
CA PHE A 182 -9.48 13.10 4.96
C PHE A 182 -10.78 12.64 5.62
N ILE A 183 -11.20 13.27 6.72
CA ILE A 183 -12.52 13.00 7.34
C ILE A 183 -13.65 13.28 6.34
N ARG A 184 -13.58 14.38 5.58
CA ARG A 184 -14.57 14.70 4.54
C ARG A 184 -14.59 13.64 3.43
N LEU A 185 -13.42 13.15 2.99
CA LEU A 185 -13.33 12.05 2.03
C LEU A 185 -14.00 10.78 2.56
N LEU A 186 -13.75 10.42 3.82
CA LEU A 186 -14.38 9.25 4.46
C LEU A 186 -15.91 9.42 4.53
N LYS A 187 -16.41 10.58 4.97
CA LYS A 187 -17.84 10.87 5.04
C LYS A 187 -18.52 10.77 3.69
N ASN A 188 -17.94 11.36 2.65
CA ASN A 188 -18.49 11.29 1.30
C ASN A 188 -18.52 9.82 0.83
N THR A 189 -17.42 9.09 1.02
CA THR A 189 -17.32 7.67 0.62
C THR A 189 -18.35 6.78 1.32
N VAL A 190 -18.63 7.03 2.61
CA VAL A 190 -19.71 6.36 3.33
C VAL A 190 -21.07 6.68 2.71
N ASN A 191 -21.36 7.95 2.42
CA ASN A 191 -22.64 8.36 1.84
C ASN A 191 -22.88 7.72 0.45
N ASP A 192 -21.84 7.59 -0.36
CA ASP A 192 -21.98 7.10 -1.74
C ASP A 192 -22.25 5.59 -1.83
N VAL A 193 -22.00 4.83 -0.76
CA VAL A 193 -22.24 3.38 -0.69
C VAL A 193 -23.20 3.01 0.44
N ALA A 194 -23.88 4.01 1.02
CA ALA A 194 -24.88 3.79 2.05
C ALA A 194 -26.20 3.30 1.45
N ASP A 195 -26.87 2.42 2.17
CA ASP A 195 -28.25 2.01 1.89
C ASP A 195 -29.26 3.13 2.24
N GLU A 196 -30.55 2.86 2.03
CA GLU A 196 -31.65 3.78 2.36
C GLU A 196 -31.71 4.15 3.85
N SER A 197 -31.14 3.31 4.72
CA SER A 197 -31.05 3.55 6.17
C SER A 197 -29.80 4.35 6.56
N GLY A 198 -28.93 4.67 5.59
CA GLY A 198 -27.68 5.40 5.78
C GLY A 198 -26.51 4.54 6.25
N TRP A 199 -26.63 3.21 6.21
CA TRP A 199 -25.56 2.28 6.60
C TRP A 199 -24.80 1.79 5.36
N ALA A 200 -23.48 1.81 5.45
CA ALA A 200 -22.57 1.39 4.39
C ALA A 200 -21.73 0.19 4.83
N PHE A 201 -21.61 -0.83 3.99
CA PHE A 201 -20.77 -1.99 4.30
C PHE A 201 -19.28 -1.65 4.23
N LEU A 202 -18.50 -2.01 5.25
CA LEU A 202 -17.08 -1.62 5.37
C LEU A 202 -16.23 -2.06 4.17
N ALA A 203 -16.53 -3.22 3.57
CA ALA A 203 -15.80 -3.70 2.40
C ALA A 203 -16.02 -2.80 1.18
N GLU A 204 -17.25 -2.33 0.96
CA GLU A 204 -17.59 -1.41 -0.14
C GLU A 204 -16.95 -0.03 0.06
N ILE A 205 -16.96 0.47 1.31
CA ILE A 205 -16.23 1.68 1.68
C ILE A 205 -14.75 1.54 1.34
N GLY A 206 -14.12 0.43 1.74
CA GLY A 206 -12.71 0.17 1.45
C GLY A 206 -12.43 0.09 -0.06
N ALA A 207 -13.29 -0.58 -0.82
CA ALA A 207 -13.16 -0.69 -2.27
C ALA A 207 -13.28 0.67 -2.96
N LEU A 208 -14.27 1.50 -2.60
CA LEU A 208 -14.44 2.84 -3.16
C LEU A 208 -13.33 3.79 -2.73
N LEU A 209 -12.84 3.69 -1.49
CA LEU A 209 -11.77 4.53 -0.97
C LEU A 209 -10.47 4.29 -1.73
N ASN A 210 -10.12 3.04 -2.02
CA ASN A 210 -8.96 2.69 -2.85
C ASN A 210 -9.08 3.29 -4.26
N LYS A 211 -10.29 3.32 -4.84
CA LYS A 211 -10.52 3.95 -6.16
C LYS A 211 -10.38 5.48 -6.14
N ARG A 212 -10.72 6.12 -5.01
CA ARG A 212 -10.67 7.59 -4.85
C ARG A 212 -9.30 8.11 -4.46
N LYS A 213 -8.57 7.31 -3.69
CA LYS A 213 -7.26 7.64 -3.14
C LYS A 213 -6.36 6.41 -3.32
N PRO A 214 -5.63 6.29 -4.44
CA PRO A 214 -4.82 5.11 -4.76
C PRO A 214 -3.78 4.75 -3.68
N ASP A 215 -3.27 5.75 -2.97
CA ASP A 215 -2.31 5.62 -1.87
C ASP A 215 -2.95 5.41 -0.49
N PHE A 216 -4.26 5.14 -0.44
CA PHE A 216 -4.92 4.88 0.83
C PHE A 216 -4.47 3.56 1.45
N ASP A 217 -3.95 3.64 2.68
CA ASP A 217 -3.69 2.50 3.55
C ASP A 217 -3.90 2.90 5.03
N PRO A 218 -4.68 2.15 5.83
CA PRO A 218 -4.87 2.44 7.25
C PRO A 218 -3.55 2.54 8.06
N ARG A 219 -2.50 1.81 7.63
CA ARG A 219 -1.20 1.78 8.32
C ARG A 219 -0.51 3.14 8.31
N ILE A 220 -0.77 3.97 7.29
CA ILE A 220 -0.27 5.35 7.20
C ILE A 220 -0.76 6.19 8.38
N TYR A 221 -1.97 5.92 8.86
CA TYR A 221 -2.62 6.59 9.97
C TYR A 221 -2.43 5.86 11.31
N GLY A 222 -1.58 4.82 11.36
CA GLY A 222 -1.30 4.05 12.58
C GLY A 222 -2.29 2.91 12.86
N PHE A 223 -3.12 2.50 11.89
CA PHE A 223 -4.09 1.42 12.08
C PHE A 223 -3.76 0.20 11.21
N LEU A 224 -3.82 -1.01 11.77
CA LEU A 224 -3.58 -2.24 11.01
C LEU A 224 -4.66 -2.54 9.96
N LYS A 225 -5.90 -2.08 10.21
CA LYS A 225 -7.08 -2.36 9.38
C LYS A 225 -8.02 -1.15 9.36
N LEU A 226 -8.94 -1.16 8.40
CA LEU A 226 -9.93 -0.08 8.21
C LEU A 226 -10.91 0.06 9.39
N ALA A 227 -11.36 -1.05 9.97
CA ALA A 227 -12.29 -1.01 11.10
C ALA A 227 -11.73 -0.27 12.33
N PRO A 228 -10.51 -0.56 12.82
CA PRO A 228 -9.86 0.25 13.86
C PRO A 228 -9.76 1.75 13.54
N LEU A 229 -9.49 2.12 12.28
CA LEU A 229 -9.46 3.52 11.85
C LEU A 229 -10.84 4.19 12.01
N PHE A 230 -11.93 3.54 11.60
CA PHE A 230 -13.26 4.09 11.82
C PHE A 230 -13.63 4.15 13.31
N LYS A 231 -13.22 3.14 14.10
CA LYS A 231 -13.45 3.11 15.56
C LYS A 231 -12.79 4.27 16.29
N SER A 232 -11.58 4.67 15.89
CA SER A 232 -10.91 5.84 16.48
C SER A 232 -11.60 7.16 16.11
N LEU A 233 -12.41 7.17 15.04
CA LEU A 233 -13.18 8.30 14.55
C LEU A 233 -14.66 8.27 15.00
N ASN A 234 -14.93 7.72 16.19
CA ASN A 234 -16.28 7.59 16.79
C ASN A 234 -17.05 8.92 16.93
N ARG A 235 -16.37 10.06 16.88
CA ARG A 235 -16.98 11.39 16.84
C ARG A 235 -17.76 11.62 15.54
N TYR A 236 -17.33 11.02 14.44
CA TYR A 236 -17.86 11.27 13.10
C TYR A 236 -18.70 10.11 12.55
N PHE A 237 -18.52 8.90 13.08
CA PHE A 237 -19.13 7.68 12.55
C PHE A 237 -19.79 6.83 13.64
N GLU A 238 -20.90 6.20 13.27
CA GLU A 238 -21.52 5.08 13.98
C GLU A 238 -21.05 3.77 13.34
N ILE A 239 -20.88 2.74 14.17
CA ILE A 239 -20.35 1.44 13.74
C ILE A 239 -21.25 0.35 14.31
N ASP A 240 -21.70 -0.55 13.45
CA ASP A 240 -22.46 -1.73 13.82
C ASP A 240 -21.74 -3.00 13.36
N GLU A 241 -21.58 -3.96 14.26
CA GLU A 241 -20.94 -5.25 13.99
C GLU A 241 -21.99 -6.36 14.03
N LYS A 242 -22.35 -6.90 12.88
CA LYS A 242 -23.30 -8.01 12.76
C LYS A 242 -22.55 -9.32 12.56
N ASN A 243 -22.85 -10.32 13.39
CA ASN A 243 -22.35 -11.68 13.16
C ASN A 243 -23.10 -12.28 11.98
N VAL A 244 -22.37 -12.93 11.08
CA VAL A 244 -22.97 -13.73 10.02
C VAL A 244 -23.27 -15.11 10.60
N GLU A 245 -24.54 -15.55 10.51
CA GLU A 245 -24.98 -16.84 11.03
C GLU A 245 -24.04 -17.98 10.60
N ASN A 246 -23.71 -18.86 11.55
CA ASN A 246 -22.84 -20.02 11.35
C ASN A 246 -21.43 -19.72 10.82
N THR A 247 -20.93 -18.49 10.96
CA THR A 247 -19.52 -18.18 10.65
C THR A 247 -18.87 -17.36 11.77
N LYS A 248 -17.53 -17.40 11.83
CA LYS A 248 -16.75 -16.48 12.69
C LYS A 248 -16.59 -15.09 12.06
N ILE A 249 -17.24 -14.83 10.92
CA ILE A 249 -17.10 -13.59 10.15
C ILE A 249 -18.08 -12.56 10.71
N LYS A 250 -17.56 -11.35 10.93
CA LYS A 250 -18.36 -10.18 11.30
C LYS A 250 -18.50 -9.24 10.11
N HIS A 251 -19.72 -8.91 9.75
CA HIS A 251 -19.99 -7.80 8.85
C HIS A 251 -19.99 -6.50 9.64
N ILE A 252 -19.22 -5.52 9.17
CA ILE A 252 -19.09 -4.21 9.81
C ILE A 252 -19.78 -3.19 8.92
N TYR A 253 -20.70 -2.44 9.50
CA TYR A 253 -21.42 -1.36 8.83
C TYR A 253 -21.04 -0.04 9.48
N ILE A 254 -20.90 1.00 8.65
CA ILE A 254 -20.52 2.35 9.06
C ILE A 254 -21.61 3.32 8.63
N LYS A 255 -21.99 4.23 9.50
CA LYS A 255 -22.93 5.32 9.21
C LYS A 255 -22.35 6.66 9.62
N ASN A 256 -22.63 7.71 8.85
CA ASN A 256 -22.22 9.06 9.20
C ASN A 256 -23.04 9.57 10.38
N LYS A 257 -22.38 10.15 11.40
CA LYS A 257 -23.07 10.90 12.43
C LYS A 257 -23.51 12.24 11.88
N ASP A 258 -24.81 12.51 11.98
CA ASP A 258 -25.37 13.82 11.74
C ASP A 258 -24.85 14.77 12.81
N ASN A 259 -23.96 15.69 12.42
CA ASN A 259 -23.72 16.89 13.21
C ASN A 259 -24.95 17.79 13.04
N LYS A 260 -26.10 17.42 13.61
CA LYS A 260 -27.11 18.42 13.94
C LYS A 260 -26.45 19.35 14.95
N ARG A 261 -25.91 20.48 14.47
CA ARG A 261 -25.76 21.67 15.30
C ARG A 261 -27.10 21.82 16.00
N SER A 262 -27.10 21.75 17.32
CA SER A 262 -28.24 22.11 18.13
C SER A 262 -28.60 23.56 17.79
N SER A 263 -29.49 23.73 16.81
CA SER A 263 -30.29 24.94 16.69
C SER A 263 -31.22 24.93 17.91
N LYS A 264 -30.67 25.30 19.08
CA LYS A 264 -31.49 25.87 20.14
C LYS A 264 -32.09 27.13 19.51
N SER A 265 -33.32 26.98 19.06
CA SER A 265 -34.28 28.05 18.91
C SER A 265 -34.19 28.92 20.16
N LYS A 266 -33.47 30.03 20.06
CA LYS A 266 -33.70 31.18 20.93
C LYS A 266 -35.16 31.56 20.68
N LYS A 267 -36.03 31.17 21.61
CA LYS A 267 -37.36 31.76 21.69
C LYS A 267 -37.16 33.27 21.81
N GLU A 268 -37.84 33.96 20.91
CA GLU A 268 -37.96 35.41 20.87
C GLU A 268 -38.60 35.95 22.15
N TYR A 269 -38.24 37.21 22.42
CA TYR A 269 -38.67 38.18 23.43
C TYR A 269 -39.86 37.86 24.34
#